data_AF-A0A0D0BV45-F1
#
_entry.id   AF-A0A0D0BV45-F1
#
_cell.length_a   1.000
_cell.length_b   1.000
_cell.length_c   1.000
_cell.angle_alpha   90.00
_cell.angle_beta   90.00
_cell.angle_gamma   90.00
#
_symmetry.space_group_name_H-M   'P 1'
#
loop_
_entity.id
_entity.type
_entity.pdbx_description
1 polymer ?
#
loop_
_entity_poly.entity_id
_entity_poly.type
_entity_poly.pdbx_seq_one_letter_code
_entity_poly.pdbx_strand_id
1 'polypeptide(L)'
;KPNQATGWHTNTRYYTSDADGGVLNVSLACHAQAHEASLTCGYLVWATPSLWHWDGPVQEWLGHRETSFKLVDTLLATVHPMLYRRSSAVCKQLLADEEIADLHDLIKSWPTVFTAIPVIYNRETPFHCDAKSAPQWYDLFLSVGSYTNAILELPALGIHAHYMPGTAALFSGLLLRHGVSTVDQGDRISYVFYMRPSVFHFASISLGKWVEYTETST
;
A
#
# COMPACT_ATOMS: atom_id res chain seq x y z
N LYS A 1 -16.44 26.65 -7.36
CA LYS A 1 -15.63 25.54 -7.92
C LYS A 1 -14.59 25.18 -6.88
N PRO A 2 -14.67 24.03 -6.20
CA PRO A 2 -13.60 23.63 -5.29
C PRO A 2 -12.42 23.13 -6.12
N ASN A 3 -11.22 23.61 -5.79
CA ASN A 3 -9.96 23.16 -6.37
C ASN A 3 -9.81 21.65 -6.13
N GLN A 4 -9.83 20.85 -7.19
CA GLN A 4 -9.31 19.49 -7.14
C GLN A 4 -7.83 19.57 -6.83
N ALA A 5 -7.42 19.07 -5.66
CA ALA A 5 -6.03 18.78 -5.39
C ALA A 5 -5.55 17.78 -6.44
N THR A 6 -4.67 18.22 -7.35
CA THR A 6 -4.09 17.40 -8.40
C THR A 6 -3.02 16.49 -7.82
N GLY A 7 -3.46 15.46 -7.11
CA GLY A 7 -2.58 14.36 -6.70
C GLY A 7 -2.03 13.67 -7.95
N TRP A 8 -0.74 13.32 -7.93
CA TRP A 8 -0.09 12.67 -9.08
C TRP A 8 -0.85 11.40 -9.51
N HIS A 9 -1.48 10.69 -8.56
CA HIS A 9 -2.30 9.50 -8.79
C HIS A 9 -3.42 9.64 -9.84
N THR A 10 -3.89 10.83 -10.17
CA THR A 10 -4.95 11.04 -11.19
C THR A 10 -4.46 11.73 -12.46
N ASN A 11 -3.16 12.02 -12.56
CA ASN A 11 -2.60 12.75 -13.68
C ASN A 11 -2.29 11.83 -14.87
N THR A 12 -3.00 12.03 -15.99
CA THR A 12 -2.90 11.23 -17.22
C THR A 12 -1.51 11.26 -17.86
N ARG A 13 -0.68 12.26 -17.56
CA ARG A 13 0.70 12.35 -18.11
C ARG A 13 1.62 11.19 -17.70
N TYR A 14 1.24 10.43 -16.67
CA TYR A 14 2.02 9.31 -16.14
C TYR A 14 1.58 7.95 -16.69
N TYR A 15 0.65 7.94 -17.63
CA TYR A 15 0.14 6.75 -18.28
C TYR A 15 0.86 6.59 -19.62
N THR A 16 1.25 5.36 -19.96
CA THR A 16 1.91 5.07 -21.25
C THR A 16 0.97 5.29 -22.45
N SER A 17 -0.34 5.17 -22.25
CA SER A 17 -1.39 5.59 -23.17
C SER A 17 -2.68 5.95 -22.41
N ASP A 18 -3.57 6.74 -23.01
CA ASP A 18 -4.88 7.09 -22.44
C ASP A 18 -5.83 5.87 -22.28
N ALA A 19 -5.49 4.72 -22.87
CA ALA A 19 -6.32 3.51 -22.89
C ALA A 19 -5.76 2.32 -22.07
N ASP A 20 -4.47 2.31 -21.73
CA ASP A 20 -3.76 1.08 -21.30
C ASP A 20 -3.08 1.20 -19.92
N GLY A 21 -3.51 2.10 -19.04
CA GLY A 21 -2.95 2.23 -17.69
C GLY A 21 -4.01 2.47 -16.61
N GLY A 22 -3.72 2.08 -15.37
CA GLY A 22 -4.70 2.15 -14.28
C GLY A 22 -4.11 2.01 -12.88
N VAL A 23 -4.88 2.46 -11.88
CA VAL A 23 -4.60 2.22 -10.46
C VAL A 23 -5.86 1.75 -9.76
N LEU A 24 -5.79 0.60 -9.10
CA LEU A 24 -6.81 0.12 -8.17
C LEU A 24 -6.21 0.17 -6.76
N ASN A 25 -6.80 0.96 -5.88
CA ASN A 25 -6.44 0.92 -4.46
C ASN A 25 -7.37 -0.05 -3.75
N VAL A 26 -6.81 -1.00 -2.99
CA VAL A 26 -7.57 -1.89 -2.13
C VAL A 26 -7.08 -1.68 -0.70
N SER A 27 -7.98 -1.48 0.27
CA SER A 27 -7.59 -1.33 1.67
C SER A 27 -8.66 -1.81 2.64
N LEU A 28 -8.19 -2.39 3.74
CA LEU A 28 -8.97 -2.77 4.91
C LEU A 28 -9.66 -1.58 5.61
N ALA A 29 -9.22 -0.34 5.34
CA ALA A 29 -9.60 0.86 6.10
C ALA A 29 -9.59 2.15 5.25
N CYS A 30 -10.09 2.12 4.01
CA CYS A 30 -10.06 3.23 3.07
C CYS A 30 -10.61 4.57 3.60
N HIS A 31 -11.61 4.61 4.49
CA HIS A 31 -12.08 5.88 5.05
C HIS A 31 -10.98 6.59 5.85
N ALA A 32 -10.22 5.83 6.64
CA ALA A 32 -9.06 6.30 7.37
C ALA A 32 -7.83 6.60 6.48
N GLN A 33 -7.91 6.34 5.16
CA GLN A 33 -6.87 6.68 4.18
C GLN A 33 -7.12 8.04 3.50
N ALA A 34 -8.38 8.40 3.28
CA ALA A 34 -8.77 9.61 2.55
C ALA A 34 -8.91 10.85 3.44
N HIS A 35 -9.34 10.69 4.69
CA HIS A 35 -9.61 11.80 5.60
C HIS A 35 -8.74 11.69 6.87
N GLU A 36 -7.74 12.57 7.02
CA GLU A 36 -7.06 12.80 8.31
C GLU A 36 -7.94 13.54 9.33
N ALA A 37 -9.24 13.67 9.05
CA ALA A 37 -10.14 14.54 9.78
C ALA A 37 -10.98 13.75 10.79
N SER A 38 -10.69 14.01 12.07
CA SER A 38 -11.54 13.80 13.23
C SER A 38 -11.80 12.35 13.65
N LEU A 39 -11.06 11.91 14.67
CA LEU A 39 -11.35 10.74 15.53
C LEU A 39 -12.63 10.92 16.38
N THR A 40 -13.58 11.73 15.93
CA THR A 40 -14.87 11.91 16.60
C THR A 40 -15.91 11.02 15.93
N CYS A 41 -16.19 9.88 16.57
CA CYS A 41 -17.46 9.16 16.54
C CYS A 41 -18.12 8.92 15.16
N GLY A 42 -18.05 7.68 14.66
CA GLY A 42 -19.00 7.15 13.66
C GLY A 42 -18.52 7.03 12.20
N TYR A 43 -17.27 7.43 11.89
CA TYR A 43 -16.70 7.33 10.55
C TYR A 43 -15.69 6.17 10.41
N LEU A 44 -15.94 5.06 11.10
CA LEU A 44 -15.03 3.92 11.21
C LEU A 44 -14.81 3.24 9.85
N VAL A 45 -13.54 3.16 9.44
CA VAL A 45 -12.93 2.03 8.71
C VAL A 45 -13.76 1.48 7.55
N TRP A 46 -14.21 2.32 6.61
CA TRP A 46 -14.79 1.76 5.38
C TRP A 46 -13.68 1.16 4.53
N ALA A 47 -13.80 -0.11 4.18
CA ALA A 47 -12.99 -0.72 3.15
C ALA A 47 -13.19 0.00 1.80
N THR A 48 -12.27 -0.16 0.85
CA THR A 48 -12.47 0.43 -0.48
C THR A 48 -13.79 -0.03 -1.08
N PRO A 49 -14.57 0.83 -1.77
CA PRO A 49 -15.91 0.48 -2.27
C PRO A 49 -15.95 -0.80 -3.12
N SER A 50 -14.85 -1.12 -3.78
CA SER A 50 -14.65 -2.38 -4.51
C SER A 50 -14.73 -3.65 -3.63
N LEU A 51 -14.67 -3.51 -2.31
CA LEU A 51 -14.78 -4.58 -1.32
C LEU A 51 -16.18 -4.68 -0.69
N TRP A 52 -17.12 -3.77 -1.00
CA TRP A 52 -18.43 -3.73 -0.35
C TRP A 52 -19.39 -4.83 -0.82
N HIS A 53 -19.14 -5.41 -1.99
CA HIS A 53 -19.93 -6.53 -2.51
C HIS A 53 -19.19 -7.84 -2.26
N TRP A 54 -19.66 -8.66 -1.31
CA TRP A 54 -18.97 -9.87 -0.83
C TRP A 54 -18.61 -10.89 -1.93
N ASP A 55 -19.31 -10.89 -3.07
CA ASP A 55 -19.08 -11.80 -4.21
C ASP A 55 -18.51 -11.06 -5.44
N GLY A 56 -17.78 -9.97 -5.24
CA GLY A 56 -17.18 -9.18 -6.31
C GLY A 56 -15.89 -9.79 -6.88
N PRO A 57 -15.48 -9.36 -8.08
CA PRO A 57 -14.26 -9.83 -8.73
C PRO A 57 -12.98 -9.54 -7.91
N VAL A 58 -13.03 -8.55 -6.99
CA VAL A 58 -11.89 -8.21 -6.13
C VAL A 58 -11.71 -9.23 -5.00
N GLN A 59 -12.79 -9.74 -4.41
CA GLN A 59 -12.73 -10.77 -3.37
C GLN A 59 -12.24 -12.09 -3.96
N GLU A 60 -12.76 -12.47 -5.13
CA GLU A 60 -12.27 -13.64 -5.85
C GLU A 60 -10.77 -13.50 -6.15
N TRP A 61 -10.35 -12.33 -6.63
CA TRP A 61 -8.95 -12.01 -6.87
C TRP A 61 -8.07 -12.08 -5.60
N LEU A 62 -8.55 -11.60 -4.45
CA LEU A 62 -7.85 -11.71 -3.16
C LEU A 62 -7.71 -13.19 -2.74
N GLY A 63 -8.79 -13.97 -2.86
CA GLY A 63 -8.82 -15.38 -2.50
C GLY A 63 -7.84 -16.22 -3.32
N HIS A 64 -7.80 -16.03 -4.64
CA HIS A 64 -6.86 -16.74 -5.52
C HIS A 64 -5.39 -16.40 -5.26
N ARG A 65 -5.11 -15.28 -4.57
CA ARG A 65 -3.74 -14.80 -4.30
C ARG A 65 -3.25 -15.03 -2.88
N GLU A 66 -4.01 -15.75 -2.05
CA GLU A 66 -3.65 -16.04 -0.65
C GLU A 66 -2.21 -16.57 -0.53
N THR A 67 -1.82 -17.56 -1.33
CA THR A 67 -0.46 -18.12 -1.31
C THR A 67 0.61 -17.09 -1.69
N SER A 68 0.33 -16.24 -2.67
CA SER A 68 1.30 -15.22 -3.12
C SER A 68 1.48 -14.13 -2.08
N PHE A 69 0.41 -13.73 -1.39
CA PHE A 69 0.49 -12.71 -0.35
C PHE A 69 1.05 -13.25 0.97
N LYS A 70 0.96 -14.55 1.24
CA LYS A 70 1.74 -15.20 2.31
C LYS A 70 3.25 -15.12 2.07
N LEU A 71 3.71 -15.19 0.82
CA LEU A 71 5.12 -14.96 0.49
C LEU A 71 5.53 -13.51 0.79
N VAL A 72 4.69 -12.55 0.44
CA VAL A 72 4.87 -11.12 0.75
C VAL A 72 4.98 -10.89 2.26
N ASP A 73 4.09 -11.50 3.05
CA ASP A 73 4.15 -11.47 4.51
C ASP A 73 5.44 -12.10 5.06
N THR A 74 5.91 -13.19 4.44
CA THR A 74 7.15 -13.87 4.81
C THR A 74 8.38 -13.00 4.54
N LEU A 75 8.39 -12.25 3.43
CA LEU A 75 9.45 -11.28 3.14
C LEU A 75 9.51 -10.21 4.22
N LEU A 76 8.36 -9.66 4.62
CA LEU A 76 8.29 -8.69 5.72
C LEU A 76 8.73 -9.31 7.06
N ALA A 77 8.27 -10.52 7.38
CA ALA A 77 8.66 -11.22 8.60
C ALA A 77 10.18 -11.47 8.67
N THR A 78 10.82 -11.67 7.52
CA THR A 78 12.26 -11.91 7.40
C THR A 78 13.07 -10.62 7.52
N VAL A 79 12.71 -9.59 6.76
CA VAL A 79 13.48 -8.33 6.68
C VAL A 79 13.17 -7.39 7.86
N HIS A 80 11.92 -7.39 8.34
CA HIS A 80 11.47 -6.53 9.41
C HIS A 80 10.52 -7.25 10.40
N PRO A 81 11.03 -8.21 11.20
CA PRO A 81 10.21 -9.09 12.06
C PRO A 81 9.35 -8.35 13.08
N MET A 82 9.84 -7.23 13.62
CA MET A 82 9.06 -6.44 14.59
C MET A 82 7.87 -5.73 13.94
N LEU A 83 8.02 -5.22 12.72
CA LEU A 83 6.93 -4.60 11.98
C LEU A 83 5.88 -5.65 11.64
N TYR A 84 6.31 -6.81 11.13
CA TYR A 84 5.42 -7.95 10.90
C TYR A 84 4.60 -8.30 12.14
N ARG A 85 5.23 -8.49 13.31
CA ARG A 85 4.52 -8.82 14.56
C ARG A 85 3.49 -7.77 14.95
N ARG A 86 3.82 -6.48 14.80
CA ARG A 86 2.89 -5.39 15.12
C ARG A 86 1.73 -5.35 14.14
N SER A 87 1.99 -5.49 12.85
CA SER A 87 0.94 -5.57 11.83
C SER A 87 0.02 -6.78 12.05
N SER A 88 0.56 -7.95 12.39
CA SER A 88 -0.26 -9.11 12.77
C SER A 88 -1.10 -8.85 14.03
N ALA A 89 -0.57 -8.10 15.00
CA ALA A 89 -1.32 -7.71 16.19
C ALA A 89 -2.47 -6.76 15.85
N VAL A 90 -2.29 -5.85 14.88
CA VAL A 90 -3.38 -5.00 14.37
C VAL A 90 -4.54 -5.85 13.87
N CYS A 91 -4.30 -6.82 12.98
CA CYS A 91 -5.37 -7.70 12.47
C CYS A 91 -6.11 -8.43 13.61
N LYS A 92 -5.38 -8.91 14.63
CA LYS A 92 -5.99 -9.58 15.80
C LYS A 92 -6.85 -8.64 16.63
N GLN A 93 -6.39 -7.40 16.86
CA GLN A 93 -7.17 -6.42 17.61
C GLN A 93 -8.42 -5.99 16.86
N LEU A 94 -8.33 -5.80 15.54
CA LEU A 94 -9.49 -5.50 14.71
C LEU A 94 -10.56 -6.63 14.77
N LEU A 95 -10.14 -7.89 14.82
CA LEU A 95 -11.05 -9.03 14.99
C LEU A 95 -11.60 -9.20 16.41
N ALA A 96 -10.99 -8.55 17.41
CA ALA A 96 -11.46 -8.57 18.80
C ALA A 96 -12.38 -7.38 19.12
N ASP A 97 -12.49 -6.41 18.21
CA ASP A 97 -13.30 -5.21 18.38
C ASP A 97 -14.73 -5.49 17.90
N GLU A 98 -15.65 -5.58 18.86
CA GLU A 98 -17.09 -5.82 18.62
C GLU A 98 -17.79 -4.62 17.97
N GLU A 99 -17.22 -3.41 18.04
CA GLU A 99 -17.81 -2.22 17.39
C GLU A 99 -17.71 -2.29 15.86
N ILE A 100 -16.83 -3.13 15.33
CA ILE A 100 -16.63 -3.38 13.89
C ILE A 100 -16.91 -4.83 13.48
N ALA A 101 -17.80 -5.51 14.22
CA ALA A 101 -18.16 -6.90 13.96
C ALA A 101 -18.67 -7.14 12.52
N ASP A 102 -19.29 -6.13 11.91
CA ASP A 102 -19.73 -6.14 10.50
C ASP A 102 -18.57 -6.24 9.50
N LEU A 103 -17.36 -5.81 9.88
CA LEU A 103 -16.15 -5.88 9.06
C LEU A 103 -15.34 -7.16 9.31
N HIS A 104 -15.67 -7.98 10.31
CA HIS A 104 -14.85 -9.12 10.70
C HIS A 104 -14.64 -10.13 9.57
N ASP A 105 -15.65 -10.39 8.75
CA ASP A 105 -15.51 -11.34 7.63
C ASP A 105 -14.61 -10.79 6.51
N LEU A 106 -14.60 -9.46 6.30
CA LEU A 106 -13.61 -8.83 5.44
C LEU A 106 -12.20 -8.96 6.03
N ILE A 107 -12.06 -8.73 7.34
CA ILE A 107 -10.76 -8.78 8.01
C ILE A 107 -10.21 -10.22 7.98
N LYS A 108 -11.06 -11.24 8.13
CA LYS A 108 -10.68 -12.65 8.01
C LYS A 108 -10.27 -13.03 6.58
N SER A 109 -10.92 -12.46 5.57
CA SER A 109 -10.60 -12.73 4.16
C SER A 109 -9.42 -11.92 3.65
N TRP A 110 -8.92 -10.95 4.44
CA TRP A 110 -7.78 -10.14 4.07
C TRP A 110 -6.47 -10.95 4.08
N PRO A 111 -5.75 -11.05 2.96
CA PRO A 111 -4.74 -12.10 2.76
C PRO A 111 -3.32 -11.73 3.21
N THR A 112 -3.12 -10.61 3.91
CA THR A 112 -1.79 -10.08 4.23
C THR A 112 -1.78 -9.24 5.51
N VAL A 113 -0.63 -9.08 6.16
CA VAL A 113 -0.50 -8.18 7.33
C VAL A 113 -0.44 -6.69 6.95
N PHE A 114 -0.26 -6.35 5.68
CA PHE A 114 -0.31 -4.96 5.22
C PHE A 114 -1.76 -4.44 5.20
N THR A 115 -1.97 -3.14 5.39
CA THR A 115 -3.34 -2.58 5.50
C THR A 115 -3.93 -2.14 4.16
N ALA A 116 -3.10 -2.13 3.11
CA ALA A 116 -3.47 -1.70 1.77
C ALA A 116 -2.65 -2.38 0.69
N ILE A 117 -3.28 -2.60 -0.47
CA ILE A 117 -2.69 -3.19 -1.67
C ILE A 117 -3.10 -2.36 -2.91
N PRO A 118 -2.36 -1.28 -3.26
CA PRO A 118 -2.49 -0.71 -4.59
C PRO A 118 -2.00 -1.66 -5.68
N VAL A 119 -2.75 -1.72 -6.77
CA VAL A 119 -2.36 -2.35 -8.03
C VAL A 119 -2.17 -1.25 -9.06
N ILE A 120 -0.97 -1.17 -9.61
CA ILE A 120 -0.58 -0.16 -10.60
C ILE A 120 -0.26 -0.87 -11.91
N TYR A 121 -0.93 -0.49 -12.99
CA TYR A 121 -0.77 -1.09 -14.31
C TYR A 121 -0.17 -0.08 -15.31
N ASN A 122 0.95 -0.46 -15.96
CA ASN A 122 1.58 0.25 -17.08
C ASN A 122 1.70 1.78 -16.90
N ARG A 123 2.09 2.18 -15.69
CA ARG A 123 2.09 3.58 -15.29
C ARG A 123 3.40 3.95 -14.63
N GLU A 124 3.98 5.08 -15.05
CA GLU A 124 5.11 5.70 -14.35
C GLU A 124 4.76 5.99 -12.89
N THR A 125 5.72 5.75 -12.01
CA THR A 125 5.67 6.26 -10.64
C THR A 125 6.69 7.40 -10.53
N PRO A 126 6.24 8.65 -10.53
CA PRO A 126 7.13 9.80 -10.43
C PRO A 126 7.88 9.77 -9.11
N PHE A 127 9.02 10.43 -9.05
CA PHE A 127 9.76 10.49 -7.79
C PHE A 127 8.97 11.19 -6.68
N HIS A 128 8.74 10.48 -5.58
CA HIS A 128 8.02 10.97 -4.42
C HIS A 128 8.47 10.27 -3.13
N CYS A 129 7.99 10.76 -2.00
CA CYS A 129 7.99 10.04 -0.72
C CYS A 129 6.54 9.74 -0.32
N ASP A 130 6.33 8.64 0.39
CA ASP A 130 5.03 8.24 0.94
C ASP A 130 4.72 9.02 2.22
N ALA A 131 4.30 10.27 2.07
CA ALA A 131 4.08 11.23 3.16
C ALA A 131 3.13 10.75 4.28
N LYS A 132 2.29 9.75 4.02
CA LYS A 132 1.31 9.20 4.97
C LYS A 132 1.72 7.84 5.57
N SER A 133 3.01 7.49 5.48
CA SER A 133 3.59 6.29 6.09
C SER A 133 4.29 6.66 7.43
N ALA A 134 4.95 5.71 8.07
CA ALA A 134 5.82 5.97 9.22
C ALA A 134 7.29 5.72 8.83
N PRO A 135 8.25 6.49 9.35
CA PRO A 135 9.64 6.39 8.91
C PRO A 135 10.28 5.03 9.26
N GLN A 136 9.81 4.38 10.32
CA GLN A 136 10.24 3.05 10.71
C GLN A 136 9.62 1.92 9.88
N TRP A 137 8.68 2.20 8.99
CA TRP A 137 7.96 1.17 8.25
C TRP A 137 8.58 0.91 6.90
N TYR A 138 8.50 -0.36 6.48
CA TYR A 138 8.89 -0.77 5.14
C TYR A 138 7.62 -1.04 4.34
N ASP A 139 7.50 -0.35 3.23
CA ASP A 139 6.54 -0.63 2.19
C ASP A 139 7.17 -1.69 1.27
N LEU A 140 6.35 -2.58 0.73
CA LEU A 140 6.79 -3.63 -0.19
C LEU A 140 6.27 -3.34 -1.59
N PHE A 141 7.18 -3.29 -2.55
CA PHE A 141 6.90 -3.09 -3.96
C PHE A 141 7.21 -4.39 -4.69
N LEU A 142 6.20 -5.03 -5.28
CA LEU A 142 6.32 -6.26 -6.03
C LEU A 142 5.93 -6.02 -7.47
N SER A 143 6.83 -6.32 -8.41
CA SER A 143 6.54 -6.21 -9.83
C SER A 143 6.28 -7.56 -10.47
N VAL A 144 5.22 -7.67 -11.27
CA VAL A 144 4.86 -8.89 -12.01
C VAL A 144 4.35 -8.53 -13.41
N GLY A 145 4.11 -9.56 -14.22
CA GLY A 145 3.62 -9.44 -15.59
C GLY A 145 4.68 -9.78 -16.61
N SER A 146 4.51 -9.30 -17.83
CA SER A 146 5.37 -9.61 -18.97
C SER A 146 5.84 -8.33 -19.62
N TYR A 147 6.95 -7.77 -19.14
CA TYR A 147 7.54 -6.53 -19.63
C TYR A 147 9.06 -6.57 -19.49
N THR A 148 9.75 -5.58 -20.06
CA THR A 148 11.20 -5.42 -19.92
C THR A 148 11.59 -4.00 -19.54
N ASN A 149 12.83 -3.83 -19.08
CA ASN A 149 13.50 -2.54 -18.90
C ASN A 149 12.83 -1.54 -17.93
N ALA A 150 12.01 -2.00 -16.98
CA ALA A 150 11.59 -1.11 -15.89
C ALA A 150 12.75 -0.88 -14.92
N ILE A 151 12.86 0.34 -14.42
CA ILE A 151 13.87 0.75 -13.46
C ILE A 151 13.19 1.25 -12.18
N LEU A 152 13.67 0.79 -11.03
CA LEU A 152 13.41 1.37 -9.72
C LEU A 152 14.60 2.23 -9.32
N GLU A 153 14.33 3.48 -8.95
CA GLU A 153 15.35 4.44 -8.55
C GLU A 153 15.13 4.91 -7.11
N LEU A 154 16.23 4.91 -6.33
CA LEU A 154 16.30 5.46 -4.98
C LEU A 154 17.45 6.49 -4.93
N PRO A 155 17.21 7.75 -5.33
CA PRO A 155 18.27 8.73 -5.55
C PRO A 155 19.15 9.00 -4.33
N ALA A 156 18.56 9.00 -3.13
CA ALA A 156 19.29 9.22 -1.88
C ALA A 156 20.35 8.14 -1.60
N LEU A 157 20.17 6.94 -2.16
CA LEU A 157 21.11 5.83 -2.05
C LEU A 157 21.96 5.63 -3.32
N GLY A 158 21.76 6.45 -4.36
CA GLY A 158 22.40 6.25 -5.66
C GLY A 158 22.02 4.93 -6.34
N ILE A 159 20.89 4.32 -5.98
CA ILE A 159 20.46 3.03 -6.52
C ILE A 159 19.63 3.27 -7.78
N HIS A 160 20.02 2.57 -8.85
CA HIS A 160 19.31 2.48 -10.11
C HIS A 160 19.24 1.00 -10.50
N ALA A 161 18.13 0.34 -10.14
CA ALA A 161 17.99 -1.11 -10.19
C ALA A 161 17.01 -1.56 -11.27
N HIS A 162 17.35 -2.64 -11.97
CA HIS A 162 16.42 -3.33 -12.85
C HIS A 162 15.25 -3.88 -12.03
N TYR A 163 14.04 -3.39 -12.32
CA TYR A 163 12.81 -3.74 -11.62
C TYR A 163 11.97 -4.66 -12.50
N MET A 164 12.51 -5.84 -12.81
CA MET A 164 11.94 -6.82 -13.74
C MET A 164 10.81 -7.66 -13.09
N PRO A 165 9.97 -8.37 -13.88
CA PRO A 165 8.96 -9.25 -13.30
C PRO A 165 9.54 -10.23 -12.27
N GLY A 166 8.88 -10.37 -11.13
CA GLY A 166 9.34 -11.17 -9.99
C GLY A 166 10.21 -10.43 -8.98
N THR A 167 10.52 -9.15 -9.21
CA THR A 167 11.33 -8.35 -8.28
C THR A 167 10.47 -7.82 -7.12
N ALA A 168 10.95 -8.00 -5.89
CA ALA A 168 10.41 -7.37 -4.70
C ALA A 168 11.44 -6.41 -4.09
N ALA A 169 11.01 -5.18 -3.77
CA ALA A 169 11.80 -4.19 -3.05
C ALA A 169 11.10 -3.83 -1.74
N LEU A 170 11.84 -3.79 -0.64
CA LEU A 170 11.32 -3.44 0.68
C LEU A 170 12.15 -2.31 1.27
N PHE A 171 11.53 -1.17 1.52
CA PHE A 171 12.19 -0.01 2.11
C PHE A 171 11.16 0.98 2.66
N SER A 172 11.60 1.98 3.42
CA SER A 172 10.72 3.05 3.90
C SER A 172 10.40 4.03 2.77
N GLY A 173 9.16 4.03 2.28
CA GLY A 173 8.70 4.96 1.26
C GLY A 173 8.66 6.41 1.74
N LEU A 174 8.57 6.64 3.06
CA LEU A 174 8.64 7.98 3.65
C LEU A 174 10.07 8.54 3.62
N LEU A 175 11.06 7.73 4.05
CA LEU A 175 12.44 8.20 4.15
C LEU A 175 13.17 8.20 2.82
N LEU A 176 12.89 7.24 1.94
CA LEU A 176 13.56 7.11 0.66
C LEU A 176 12.64 7.60 -0.46
N ARG A 177 12.97 8.79 -0.97
CA ARG A 177 12.40 9.28 -2.23
C ARG A 177 12.66 8.24 -3.31
N HIS A 178 11.61 7.82 -3.99
CA HIS A 178 11.68 6.71 -4.95
C HIS A 178 10.79 6.97 -6.16
N GLY A 179 11.13 6.34 -7.27
CA GLY A 179 10.38 6.43 -8.52
C GLY A 179 10.57 5.16 -9.35
N VAL A 180 9.64 4.90 -10.26
CA VAL A 180 9.70 3.75 -11.16
C VAL A 180 9.38 4.23 -12.57
N SER A 181 10.27 3.91 -13.52
CA SER A 181 10.15 4.31 -14.93
C SER A 181 8.86 3.80 -15.58
N THR A 182 8.53 4.33 -16.76
CA THR A 182 7.59 3.68 -17.69
C THR A 182 8.17 2.37 -18.22
N VAL A 183 7.31 1.57 -18.87
CA VAL A 183 7.71 0.43 -19.69
C VAL A 183 7.24 0.68 -21.11
N ASP A 184 8.10 0.41 -22.09
CA ASP A 184 7.79 0.68 -23.50
C ASP A 184 7.10 -0.52 -24.18
N GLN A 185 7.26 -1.72 -23.61
CA GLN A 185 6.71 -2.95 -24.14
C GLN A 185 6.20 -3.86 -23.03
N GLY A 186 5.00 -4.41 -23.25
CA GLY A 186 4.38 -5.41 -22.40
C GLY A 186 3.58 -4.84 -21.24
N ASP A 187 3.29 -5.73 -20.29
CA ASP A 187 2.31 -5.52 -19.23
C ASP A 187 3.00 -5.56 -17.87
N ARG A 188 3.30 -4.38 -17.32
CA ARG A 188 3.79 -4.21 -15.96
C ARG A 188 2.63 -4.03 -14.99
N ILE A 189 2.54 -4.95 -14.05
CA ILE A 189 1.63 -4.88 -12.90
C ILE A 189 2.49 -4.76 -11.65
N SER A 190 2.39 -3.63 -10.94
CA SER A 190 3.06 -3.42 -9.65
C SER A 190 2.05 -3.51 -8.53
N TYR A 191 2.29 -4.41 -7.58
CA TYR A 191 1.61 -4.44 -6.29
C TYR A 191 2.44 -3.64 -5.29
N VAL A 192 1.81 -2.68 -4.64
CA VAL A 192 2.42 -1.99 -3.50
C VAL A 192 1.70 -2.49 -2.25
N PHE A 193 2.42 -2.77 -1.18
CA PHE A 193 1.85 -3.16 0.09
C PHE A 193 2.37 -2.19 1.14
N TYR A 194 1.45 -1.50 1.83
CA TYR A 194 1.80 -0.51 2.84
C TYR A 194 0.88 -0.54 4.04
N MET A 195 1.33 0.08 5.12
CA MET A 195 0.57 0.28 6.35
C MET A 195 0.14 1.74 6.50
N ARG A 196 -0.93 1.98 7.26
CA ARG A 196 -1.36 3.33 7.64
C ARG A 196 -1.29 3.54 9.15
N PRO A 197 -0.68 4.64 9.63
CA PRO A 197 -0.62 4.96 11.05
C PRO A 197 -2.00 5.03 11.71
N SER A 198 -3.03 5.49 10.99
CA SER A 198 -4.41 5.57 11.47
C SER A 198 -4.99 4.20 11.86
N VAL A 199 -4.70 3.14 11.11
CA VAL A 199 -5.18 1.77 11.41
C VAL A 199 -4.51 1.22 12.66
N PHE A 200 -3.21 1.49 12.83
CA PHE A 200 -2.48 1.10 14.03
C PHE A 200 -2.98 1.84 15.26
N HIS A 201 -3.24 3.14 15.12
CA HIS A 201 -3.80 3.96 16.19
C HIS A 201 -5.18 3.45 16.60
N PHE A 202 -6.06 3.16 15.64
CA PHE A 202 -7.38 2.59 15.88
C PHE A 202 -7.27 1.25 16.65
N ALA A 203 -6.39 0.36 16.20
CA ALA A 203 -6.12 -0.92 16.87
C ALA A 203 -5.31 -0.79 18.18
N SER A 204 -5.04 0.43 18.66
CA SER A 204 -4.22 0.71 19.85
C SER A 204 -2.83 0.04 19.83
N ILE A 205 -2.24 -0.11 18.64
CA ILE A 205 -0.88 -0.65 18.44
C ILE A 205 0.11 0.50 18.22
N SER A 206 1.18 0.52 19.02
CA SER A 206 2.24 1.53 18.87
C SER A 206 2.99 1.38 17.54
N LEU A 207 3.28 2.49 16.85
CA LEU A 207 4.01 2.49 15.57
C LEU A 207 5.48 2.05 15.73
N GLY A 208 6.07 2.20 16.92
CA GLY A 208 7.51 2.05 17.17
C GLY A 208 8.19 3.39 17.47
N LYS A 209 9.37 3.32 18.10
CA LYS A 209 10.11 4.51 18.57
C LYS A 209 11.59 4.53 18.18
N TRP A 210 12.05 3.62 17.33
CA TRP A 210 13.49 3.53 17.02
C TRP A 210 13.97 4.50 15.95
N VAL A 211 13.05 5.17 15.25
CA VAL A 211 13.34 6.30 14.36
C VAL A 211 12.42 7.44 14.77
N GLU A 212 13.01 8.57 15.16
CA GLU A 212 12.31 9.84 15.35
C GLU A 212 12.54 10.69 14.10
N TYR A 213 11.47 11.05 13.40
CA TYR A 213 11.51 11.93 12.24
C TYR A 213 10.85 13.24 12.62
N THR A 214 11.66 14.28 12.83
CA THR A 214 11.17 15.65 12.92
C THR A 214 11.04 16.17 11.50
N GLU A 215 9.81 16.39 11.02
CA GLU A 215 9.59 17.22 9.84
C GLU A 215 10.23 18.59 10.12
N THR A 216 11.38 18.87 9.53
CA THR A 216 11.95 20.21 9.58
C THR A 216 11.00 21.10 8.77
N SER A 217 10.25 21.94 9.47
CA SER A 217 9.39 22.95 8.88
C SER A 217 10.18 23.77 7.86
N THR A 218 9.78 23.71 6.60
CA THR A 218 10.12 24.69 5.57
C THR A 218 8.99 25.68 5.42
#